data_AF-A0AAJ1R952-F1
#
_entry.id   AF-A0AAJ1R952-F1
#
_cell.length_a   1.000
_cell.length_b   1.000
_cell.length_c   1.000
_cell.angle_alpha   90.00
_cell.angle_beta   90.00
_cell.angle_gamma   90.00
#
_symmetry.space_group_name_H-M   'P 1'
#
loop_
_entity.id
_entity.type
_entity.pdbx_description
1 polymer ?
#
loop_
_entity_poly.entity_id
_entity_poly.type
_entity_poly.pdbx_seq_one_letter_code
_entity_poly.pdbx_strand_id
1 'polypeptide(L)' 'MSETYERAFQTATFENRVTSARNLRGWSIQDLAEKVAQSRGKDRLSINYIRSVISGHAHGRAYEETLEAIKQVLGI' A
#
# COMPACT_ATOMS: atom_id res chain seq x y z
N MET A 1 -16.36 -3.83 -20.58
CA MET A 1 -16.37 -3.11 -19.29
C MET A 1 -15.73 -1.75 -19.50
N SER A 2 -16.05 -0.76 -18.66
CA SER A 2 -15.41 0.57 -18.74
C SER A 2 -14.10 0.56 -17.95
N GLU A 3 -13.05 1.15 -18.51
CA GLU A 3 -11.70 1.25 -17.92
C GLU A 3 -11.73 1.81 -16.48
N THR A 4 -12.64 2.75 -16.19
CA THR A 4 -12.82 3.33 -14.85
C THR A 4 -13.29 2.31 -13.82
N TYR A 5 -14.17 1.38 -14.21
CA TYR A 5 -14.65 0.33 -13.31
C TYR A 5 -13.55 -0.68 -12.99
N GLU A 6 -12.74 -1.05 -13.99
CA GLU A 6 -11.63 -1.98 -13.82
C GLU A 6 -10.58 -1.42 -12.86
N ARG A 7 -10.22 -0.13 -12.98
CA ARG A 7 -9.29 0.53 -12.05
C ARG A 7 -9.83 0.61 -10.62
N ALA A 8 -11.11 0.94 -10.44
CA ALA A 8 -11.73 0.98 -9.12
C ALA A 8 -11.78 -0.41 -8.48
N PHE A 9 -12.09 -1.44 -9.26
CA PHE A 9 -12.11 -2.83 -8.79
C PHE A 9 -10.72 -3.34 -8.39
N GLN A 10 -9.69 -3.06 -9.19
CA GLN A 10 -8.30 -3.41 -8.87
C GLN A 10 -7.84 -2.73 -7.58
N THR A 11 -8.19 -1.46 -7.39
CA THR A 11 -7.87 -0.69 -6.18
C THR A 11 -8.53 -1.32 -4.95
N ALA A 12 -9.85 -1.55 -4.98
CA ALA A 12 -10.57 -2.19 -3.88
C ALA A 12 -10.03 -3.60 -3.56
N THR A 13 -9.65 -4.36 -4.59
CA THR A 13 -9.01 -5.67 -4.43
C THR A 13 -7.67 -5.55 -3.72
N PHE A 14 -6.84 -4.57 -4.10
CA PHE A 14 -5.56 -4.31 -3.44
C PHE A 14 -5.73 -3.88 -1.98
N GLU A 15 -6.63 -2.94 -1.69
CA GLU A 15 -6.94 -2.49 -0.33
C GLU A 15 -7.32 -3.67 0.60
N ASN A 16 -8.17 -4.56 0.11
CA ASN A 16 -8.58 -5.76 0.85
C ASN A 16 -7.41 -6.71 1.11
N ARG A 17 -6.56 -6.95 0.10
CA ARG A 17 -5.36 -7.80 0.25
C ARG A 17 -4.40 -7.22 1.29
N VAL A 18 -4.17 -5.91 1.24
CA VAL A 18 -3.32 -5.21 2.22
C VAL A 18 -3.89 -5.32 3.63
N THR A 19 -5.20 -5.09 3.79
CA THR A 19 -5.88 -5.17 5.08
C THR A 19 -5.82 -6.58 5.66
N SER A 20 -6.13 -7.61 4.87
CA SER A 20 -6.05 -9.00 5.31
C SER A 20 -4.62 -9.42 5.67
N ALA A 21 -3.63 -9.11 4.83
CA ALA A 21 -2.23 -9.46 5.08
C ALA A 21 -1.70 -8.79 6.36
N ARG A 22 -2.09 -7.53 6.62
CA ARG A 22 -1.76 -6.83 7.87
C ARG A 22 -2.42 -7.48 9.09
N ASN A 23 -3.70 -7.81 9.00
CA ASN A 23 -4.44 -8.43 10.10
C ASN A 23 -3.86 -9.80 10.46
N LEU A 24 -3.47 -10.61 9.48
CA LEU A 24 -2.80 -11.90 9.71
C LEU A 24 -1.49 -11.78 10.48
N ARG A 25 -0.79 -10.65 10.34
CA ARG A 25 0.47 -10.35 11.04
C ARG A 25 0.28 -9.57 12.34
N GLY A 26 -0.97 -9.22 12.69
CA GLY A 26 -1.27 -8.34 13.82
C GLY A 26 -0.75 -6.90 13.65
N TRP A 27 -0.55 -6.44 12.41
CA TRP A 27 0.07 -5.14 12.11
C TRP A 27 -0.96 -4.02 11.98
N SER A 28 -0.73 -2.94 12.73
CA SER A 28 -1.38 -1.65 12.51
C SER A 28 -0.91 -1.03 11.17
N ILE A 29 -1.55 0.07 10.78
CA ILE A 29 -1.13 0.81 9.57
C ILE A 29 0.22 1.49 9.80
N GLN A 30 0.51 1.83 11.06
CA GLN A 30 1.77 2.42 11.46
C GLN A 30 2.91 1.39 11.34
N ASP A 31 2.68 0.15 11.77
CA ASP A 31 3.66 -0.93 11.59
C ASP A 31 3.97 -1.16 10.11
N LEU A 32 2.94 -1.16 9.24
CA LEU A 32 3.15 -1.24 7.80
C LEU A 32 4.00 -0.06 7.30
N ALA A 33 3.68 1.17 7.73
CA ALA A 33 4.40 2.36 7.31
C ALA A 33 5.89 2.30 7.70
N GLU A 34 6.20 1.80 8.90
CA GLU A 34 7.57 1.61 9.38
C GLU A 34 8.32 0.54 8.57
N LYS A 35 7.68 -0.60 8.31
CA LYS A 35 8.29 -1.67 7.48
C LYS A 35 8.54 -1.24 6.04
N VAL A 36 7.62 -0.48 5.46
CA VAL A 36 7.77 0.07 4.11
C VAL A 36 8.86 1.15 4.09
N ALA A 37 8.94 2.01 5.12
CA ALA A 37 10.01 2.99 5.24
C ALA A 37 11.39 2.31 5.31
N GLN A 38 11.52 1.26 6.14
CA GLN A 38 12.73 0.44 6.25
C GLN A 38 13.11 -0.19 4.91
N SER A 39 12.15 -0.81 4.20
CA SER A 39 12.38 -1.41 2.88
C SER A 39 12.88 -0.38 1.85
N ARG A 40 12.38 0.86 1.92
CA ARG A 40 12.77 1.96 1.02
C ARG A 40 14.02 2.71 1.45
N GLY A 41 14.68 2.33 2.55
CA GLY A 41 15.83 3.07 3.09
C GLY A 41 15.47 4.49 3.53
N LYS A 42 14.26 4.69 4.06
CA LYS A 42 13.75 5.99 4.56
C LYS A 42 13.62 5.93 6.08
N ASP A 43 13.88 7.05 6.75
CA ASP A 43 13.70 7.16 8.21
C ASP A 43 12.23 6.97 8.62
N ARG A 44 11.30 7.53 7.84
CA ARG A 44 9.86 7.43 8.09
C ARG A 44 9.04 7.67 6.83
N LEU A 45 7.85 7.07 6.80
CA LEU A 45 6.80 7.40 5.84
C LEU A 45 5.54 7.80 6.60
N SER A 46 4.83 8.80 6.08
CA SER A 46 3.57 9.25 6.67
C SER A 46 2.50 8.16 6.52
N ILE A 47 1.77 7.90 7.61
CA ILE A 47 0.61 6.99 7.60
C ILE A 47 -0.42 7.43 6.55
N ASN A 48 -0.66 8.75 6.43
CA ASN A 48 -1.60 9.28 5.46
C ASN A 48 -1.15 9.00 4.03
N TYR A 49 0.16 9.09 3.77
CA TYR A 49 0.71 8.75 2.47
C TYR A 49 0.54 7.27 2.14
N ILE A 50 0.84 6.38 3.09
CA ILE A 50 0.63 4.93 2.92
C ILE A 50 -0.84 4.62 2.63
N ARG A 51 -1.78 5.28 3.34
CA ARG A 51 -3.23 5.13 3.04
C ARG A 51 -3.57 5.60 1.63
N SER A 52 -3.04 6.73 1.17
CA SER A 52 -3.26 7.21 -0.20
C SER A 52 -2.69 6.29 -1.27
N VAL A 53 -1.56 5.62 -0.99
CA VAL A 53 -0.98 4.59 -1.89
C VAL A 53 -1.89 3.36 -1.92
N ILE A 54 -2.36 2.90 -0.76
CA ILE A 54 -3.26 1.75 -0.66
C ILE A 54 -4.57 2.02 -1.39
N SER A 55 -5.10 3.24 -1.28
CA SER A 55 -6.37 3.63 -1.91
C SER A 55 -6.25 4.12 -3.36
N GLY A 56 -5.08 3.98 -3.99
CA GLY A 56 -4.86 4.40 -5.38
C GLY A 56 -5.03 5.90 -5.65
N HIS A 57 -5.10 6.75 -4.61
CA HIS A 57 -5.27 8.20 -4.72
C HIS A 57 -3.94 8.94 -4.93
N ALA A 58 -2.80 8.28 -4.67
CA ALA A 58 -1.48 8.82 -4.96
C ALA A 58 -1.02 8.41 -6.37
N HIS A 59 -0.22 9.26 -7.01
CA HIS A 59 0.30 9.04 -8.36
C HIS A 59 1.79 9.43 -8.47
N GLY A 60 2.46 8.92 -9.50
CA GLY A 60 3.86 9.23 -9.80
C GLY A 60 4.86 8.18 -9.32
N ARG A 61 6.15 8.38 -9.62
CA ARG A 61 7.22 7.39 -9.36
C ARG A 61 7.32 6.99 -7.88
N ALA A 62 7.24 7.95 -6.97
CA ALA A 62 7.29 7.66 -5.54
C ALA A 62 6.10 6.78 -5.07
N TYR A 63 4.93 6.94 -5.69
CA TYR A 63 3.77 6.09 -5.44
C TYR A 63 4.05 4.66 -5.88
N GLU A 64 4.53 4.44 -7.11
CA GLU A 64 4.82 3.09 -7.61
C GLU A 64 5.90 2.39 -6.78
N GLU A 65 6.98 3.09 -6.43
CA GLU A 65 8.01 2.55 -5.53
C GLU A 65 7.44 2.15 -4.16
N THR A 66 6.48 2.93 -3.63
CA THR A 66 5.84 2.61 -2.35
C THR A 66 4.86 1.47 -2.48
N LEU A 67 4.14 1.40 -3.59
CA LEU A 67 3.21 0.32 -3.90
C LEU A 67 3.95 -1.02 -3.98
N GLU A 68 5.06 -1.07 -4.72
CA GLU A 68 5.91 -2.25 -4.82
C GLU A 68 6.53 -2.62 -3.47
N ALA A 69 6.99 -1.64 -2.69
CA ALA A 69 7.49 -1.90 -1.34
C ALA A 69 6.40 -2.48 -0.41
N ILE A 70 5.15 -2.02 -0.49
CA ILE A 70 4.02 -2.58 0.27
C ILE A 70 3.79 -4.05 -0.13
N LYS A 71 3.78 -4.34 -1.43
CA LYS A 71 3.63 -5.71 -1.95
C LYS A 71 4.73 -6.63 -1.45
N GLN A 72 5.99 -6.20 -1.53
CA GLN A 72 7.14 -6.96 -1.04
C GLN A 72 7.09 -7.20 0.46
N VAL A 73 6.80 -6.14 1.25
CA VAL A 73 6.69 -6.24 2.71
C VAL A 73 5.60 -7.24 3.09
N LEU A 74 4.44 -7.21 2.42
CA LEU A 74 3.30 -8.07 2.74
C LEU A 74 3.32 -9.44 2.04
N GLY A 75 4.15 -9.64 1.02
CA GLY A 75 4.23 -10.85 0.22
C GLY A 75 3.01 -11.08 -0.67
N ILE A 76 2.47 -10.03 -1.30
CA ILE A 76 1.25 -10.05 -2.13
C ILE A 76 1.47 -9.56 -3.56
#